data_AF-A0A8E0V6I3-F1
#
_entry.id   AF-A0A8E0V6I3-F1
#
_cell.length_a   1.000
_cell.length_b   1.000
_cell.length_c   1.000
_cell.angle_alpha   90.00
_cell.angle_beta   90.00
_cell.angle_gamma   90.00
#
_symmetry.space_group_name_H-M   'P 1'
#
loop_
_entity.id
_entity.type
_entity.pdbx_description
1 polymer ?
#
loop_
_entity_poly.entity_id
_entity_poly.type
_entity_poly.pdbx_seq_one_letter_code
_entity_poly.pdbx_strand_id
1 'polypeptide(L)'
;IENERDRRMTIMTTCFIPCGAKMPIIGLIAGAMFGGSPLVAVSAYFIGMAAIICSGIILKKTKIFAGDPAPFVMELPAYHVPAWGNVFRATWERGWSFIKRAGSVILLATVVLWFLQGFGFENGAFGMVEDQDNS
;
A
#
# COMPACT_ATOMS: atom_id res chain seq x y z
N ILE A 1 -19.31 5.45 10.49
CA ILE A 1 -18.74 4.85 11.74
C ILE A 1 -19.00 5.84 12.85
N GLU A 2 -20.12 5.69 13.57
CA GLU A 2 -20.50 6.61 14.67
C GLU A 2 -19.74 6.33 15.98
N ASN A 3 -19.20 5.12 16.14
CA ASN A 3 -18.44 4.74 17.33
C ASN A 3 -16.96 5.15 17.15
N GLU A 4 -16.53 6.17 17.90
CA GLU A 4 -15.15 6.67 17.93
C GLU A 4 -14.12 5.55 18.21
N ARG A 5 -14.56 4.50 18.93
CA ARG A 5 -13.77 3.31 19.21
C ARG A 5 -13.48 2.50 17.95
N ASP A 6 -14.49 2.13 17.17
CA ASP A 6 -14.28 1.35 15.94
C ASP A 6 -13.47 2.12 14.89
N ARG A 7 -13.60 3.46 14.89
CA ARG A 7 -12.76 4.34 14.07
C ARG A 7 -11.29 4.27 14.47
N ARG A 8 -10.99 4.39 15.77
CA ARG A 8 -9.61 4.30 16.28
C ARG A 8 -9.01 2.92 16.09
N MET A 9 -9.79 1.85 16.29
CA MET A 9 -9.35 0.48 16.03
C MET A 9 -8.97 0.30 14.56
N THR A 10 -9.83 0.76 13.65
CA THR A 10 -9.58 0.65 12.20
C THR A 10 -8.33 1.43 11.80
N ILE A 11 -8.17 2.69 12.24
CA ILE A 11 -6.98 3.51 11.92
C ILE A 11 -5.68 2.83 12.38
N MET A 12 -5.67 2.22 13.57
CA MET A 12 -4.48 1.52 14.09
C MET A 12 -4.18 0.23 13.31
N THR A 13 -5.22 -0.50 12.88
CA THR A 13 -5.03 -1.78 12.16
C THR A 13 -4.75 -1.59 10.66
N THR A 14 -5.23 -0.51 10.04
CA THR A 14 -5.06 -0.26 8.59
C THR A 14 -3.59 -0.17 8.18
N CYS A 15 -2.69 0.35 9.01
CA CYS A 15 -1.27 0.45 8.69
C CYS A 15 -0.56 -0.92 8.60
N PHE A 16 -1.10 -1.95 9.26
CA PHE A 16 -0.52 -3.28 9.24
C PHE A 16 -0.94 -4.09 8.01
N ILE A 17 -2.05 -3.73 7.36
CA ILE A 17 -2.59 -4.43 6.19
C ILE A 17 -1.51 -4.52 5.09
N PRO A 18 -1.18 -5.73 4.62
CA PRO A 18 -0.30 -5.90 3.47
C PRO A 18 -1.06 -5.45 2.22
N CYS A 19 -0.93 -4.17 1.89
CA CYS A 19 -1.45 -3.60 0.67
C CYS A 19 -0.43 -3.74 -0.47
N GLY A 20 -0.90 -3.65 -1.72
CA GLY A 20 -0.05 -3.77 -2.91
C GLY A 20 1.14 -2.80 -2.92
N ALA A 21 1.04 -1.65 -2.25
CA ALA A 21 2.14 -0.69 -2.11
C ALA A 21 3.22 -1.12 -1.09
N LYS A 22 2.92 -2.03 -0.16
CA LYS A 22 3.84 -2.50 0.88
C LYS A 22 4.60 -3.77 0.48
N MET A 23 4.06 -4.53 -0.48
CA MET A 23 4.67 -5.73 -1.05
C MET A 23 6.08 -5.50 -1.62
N PRO A 24 6.36 -4.41 -2.37
CA PRO A 24 7.70 -4.16 -2.93
C PRO A 24 8.74 -3.89 -1.83
N ILE A 25 8.34 -3.20 -0.76
CA ILE A 25 9.23 -2.88 0.37
C ILE A 25 9.59 -4.16 1.14
N ILE A 26 8.61 -5.03 1.40
CA ILE A 26 8.85 -6.32 2.03
C ILE A 26 9.75 -7.19 1.14
N GLY A 27 9.53 -7.17 -0.18
CA GLY A 27 10.37 -7.85 -1.16
C GLY A 27 11.82 -7.36 -1.17
N LEU A 28 12.06 -6.05 -1.09
CA LEU A 28 13.40 -5.46 -1.02
C LEU A 28 14.14 -5.86 0.27
N ILE A 29 13.47 -5.80 1.43
CA ILE A 29 14.07 -6.18 2.72
C ILE A 29 14.36 -7.68 2.75
N ALA A 30 13.42 -8.51 2.28
CA ALA A 30 13.61 -9.96 2.19
C ALA A 30 14.72 -10.34 1.19
N GLY A 31 14.80 -9.65 0.06
CA GLY A 31 15.84 -9.83 -0.96
C GLY A 31 17.23 -9.47 -0.43
N ALA A 32 17.35 -8.34 0.28
CA ALA A 32 18.61 -7.87 0.85
C ALA A 32 19.12 -8.73 2.02
N MET A 33 18.22 -9.26 2.86
CA MET A 33 18.61 -10.04 4.04
C MET A 33 18.75 -11.55 3.78
N PHE A 34 18.03 -12.11 2.81
CA PHE A 34 17.96 -13.57 2.58
C PHE A 34 18.26 -14.01 1.14
N GLY A 35 18.85 -13.15 0.30
CA GLY A 35 19.43 -13.54 -0.97
C GLY A 35 18.41 -13.92 -2.06
N GLY A 36 17.33 -13.15 -2.18
CA GLY A 36 16.42 -13.25 -3.33
C GLY A 36 15.49 -14.47 -3.34
N SER A 37 15.37 -15.22 -2.24
CA SER A 37 14.44 -16.36 -2.21
C SER A 37 12.98 -15.90 -2.10
N PRO A 38 12.13 -16.12 -3.11
CA PRO A 38 10.74 -15.65 -3.13
C PRO A 38 9.89 -16.26 -2.00
N LEU A 39 10.35 -17.39 -1.44
CA LEU A 39 9.76 -18.03 -0.26
C LEU A 39 9.78 -17.14 0.98
N VAL A 40 10.78 -16.27 1.12
CA VAL A 40 10.89 -15.34 2.27
C VAL A 40 9.90 -14.20 2.15
N ALA A 41 9.67 -13.69 0.93
CA ALA A 41 8.65 -12.67 0.70
C ALA A 41 7.23 -13.20 0.96
N VAL A 42 6.96 -14.44 0.54
CA VAL A 42 5.68 -15.11 0.78
C VAL A 42 5.49 -15.41 2.27
N SER A 43 6.51 -15.91 2.98
CA SER A 43 6.40 -16.18 4.42
C SER A 43 6.24 -14.88 5.22
N ALA A 44 6.95 -13.81 4.87
CA ALA A 44 6.78 -12.48 5.49
C ALA A 44 5.37 -11.92 5.27
N TYR A 45 4.75 -12.16 4.11
CA TYR A 45 3.36 -11.81 3.86
C TYR A 45 2.40 -12.54 4.80
N PHE A 46 2.56 -13.86 4.95
CA PHE A 46 1.73 -14.65 5.87
C PHE A 46 1.96 -14.27 7.34
N ILE A 47 3.20 -13.95 7.73
CA ILE A 47 3.53 -13.45 9.07
C ILE A 47 2.86 -12.09 9.31
N GLY A 48 2.87 -11.18 8.33
CA GLY A 48 2.16 -9.91 8.41
C GLY A 48 0.64 -10.08 8.56
N MET A 49 0.06 -11.02 7.80
CA MET A 49 -1.35 -11.38 7.90
C MET A 49 -1.68 -11.95 9.29
N ALA A 50 -0.84 -12.87 9.79
CA ALA A 50 -0.98 -13.46 11.12
C ALA A 50 -0.84 -12.40 12.22
N ALA A 51 0.08 -11.45 12.09
CA ALA A 51 0.25 -10.35 13.04
C ALA A 51 -0.98 -9.44 13.12
N ILE A 52 -1.67 -9.18 12.00
CA ILE A 52 -2.94 -8.45 11.99
C ILE A 52 -4.03 -9.25 12.70
N ILE A 53 -4.15 -10.54 12.40
CA ILE A 53 -5.16 -11.41 13.01
C ILE A 53 -4.92 -11.50 14.52
N CYS A 54 -3.69 -11.73 14.95
CA CYS A 54 -3.31 -11.76 16.37
C CYS A 54 -3.56 -10.41 17.05
N SER A 55 -3.17 -9.30 16.43
CA SER A 55 -3.44 -7.94 16.95
C SER A 55 -4.94 -7.69 17.08
N GLY A 56 -5.73 -8.03 16.05
CA GLY A 56 -7.19 -7.91 16.08
C GLY A 56 -7.84 -8.76 17.18
N ILE A 57 -7.36 -9.99 17.41
CA ILE A 57 -7.87 -10.88 18.48
C ILE A 57 -7.48 -10.36 19.87
N ILE A 58 -6.24 -9.89 20.06
CA ILE A 58 -5.76 -9.34 21.32
C ILE A 58 -6.48 -8.03 21.66
N LEU A 59 -6.71 -7.15 20.68
CA LEU A 59 -7.48 -5.92 20.88
C LEU A 59 -8.97 -6.18 21.12
N LYS A 60 -9.56 -7.24 20.54
CA LYS A 60 -10.93 -7.67 20.90
C LYS A 60 -11.07 -8.17 22.34
N LYS A 61 -10.00 -8.75 22.90
CA LYS A 61 -9.96 -9.29 24.27
C LYS A 61 -9.58 -8.26 25.33
N THR A 62 -9.07 -7.08 24.96
CA THR A 62 -8.72 -6.02 25.91
C THR A 62 -9.91 -5.07 26.15
N LYS A 63 -10.24 -4.84 27.43
CA LYS A 63 -11.44 -4.14 27.93
C LYS A 63 -11.71 -2.73 27.36
N ILE A 64 -10.78 -2.13 26.62
CA ILE A 64 -10.92 -0.78 26.04
C ILE A 64 -11.84 -0.78 24.79
N PHE A 65 -11.99 -1.93 24.12
CA PHE A 65 -12.80 -2.08 22.90
C PHE A 65 -13.91 -3.15 22.99
N ALA A 66 -14.12 -3.77 24.16
CA ALA A 66 -15.25 -4.66 24.41
C ALA A 66 -16.52 -3.85 24.69
N GLY A 67 -17.11 -3.27 23.66
CA GLY A 67 -18.48 -2.76 23.71
C GLY A 67 -19.26 -3.34 22.56
N ASP A 68 -20.56 -3.56 22.78
CA ASP A 68 -21.45 -4.12 21.78
C ASP A 68 -21.26 -3.43 20.43
N PRO A 69 -21.09 -4.22 19.36
CA PRO A 69 -21.01 -3.66 18.01
C PRO A 69 -22.22 -2.75 17.84
N ALA A 70 -21.97 -1.51 17.40
CA ALA A 70 -23.03 -0.55 17.17
C ALA A 70 -24.16 -1.26 16.39
N PRO A 71 -25.38 -1.33 16.95
CA PRO A 71 -26.49 -1.98 16.27
C PRO A 71 -26.78 -1.17 15.02
N PHE A 72 -26.24 -1.62 13.90
CA PHE A 72 -26.68 -1.15 12.59
C PHE A 72 -28.06 -1.75 12.32
N VAL A 73 -29.06 -1.22 13.01
CA VAL A 73 -30.35 -0.95 12.40
C VAL A 73 -30.37 0.55 12.16
N MET A 74 -29.52 0.99 11.24
CA MET A 74 -30.04 1.95 10.28
C MET A 74 -30.69 1.01 9.28
N GLU A 75 -32.03 0.99 9.21
CA GLU A 75 -32.80 0.29 8.17
C GLU A 75 -31.92 0.30 6.92
N LEU A 76 -31.38 -0.82 6.45
CA LEU A 76 -30.61 -0.77 5.21
C LEU A 76 -31.72 -0.70 4.16
N PRO A 77 -32.16 0.48 3.64
CA PRO A 77 -33.10 0.47 2.54
C PRO A 77 -32.47 -0.39 1.45
N ALA A 78 -33.31 -1.20 0.80
CA ALA A 78 -32.90 -2.25 -0.12
C ALA A 78 -31.61 -1.89 -0.85
N TYR A 79 -30.60 -2.75 -0.74
CA TYR A 79 -29.36 -2.63 -1.49
C TYR A 79 -29.71 -2.66 -2.98
N HIS A 80 -29.92 -1.48 -3.56
CA HIS A 80 -30.17 -1.32 -4.98
C HIS A 80 -28.87 -1.75 -5.66
N VAL A 81 -28.94 -2.83 -6.44
CA VAL A 81 -27.80 -3.32 -7.23
C VAL A 81 -27.19 -2.11 -7.94
N PRO A 82 -25.94 -1.76 -7.63
CA PRO A 82 -25.37 -0.53 -8.14
C PRO A 82 -25.28 -0.68 -9.65
N ALA A 83 -25.85 0.28 -10.38
CA ALA A 83 -25.72 0.30 -11.84
C ALA A 83 -24.23 0.26 -12.17
N TRP A 84 -23.79 -0.79 -12.88
CA TRP A 84 -22.40 -1.00 -13.24
C TRP A 84 -21.76 0.25 -13.86
N GLY A 85 -22.55 1.02 -14.64
CA GLY A 85 -22.13 2.30 -15.20
C GLY A 85 -21.77 3.36 -14.15
N ASN A 86 -22.52 3.46 -13.05
CA ASN A 86 -22.22 4.41 -11.97
C ASN A 86 -20.99 3.98 -11.15
N VAL A 87 -20.80 2.67 -10.94
CA VAL A 87 -19.60 2.14 -10.26
C VAL A 87 -18.36 2.37 -11.11
N PHE A 88 -18.43 2.06 -12.41
CA PHE A 88 -17.33 2.30 -13.34
C PHE A 88 -17.02 3.78 -13.46
N ARG A 89 -18.03 4.66 -13.60
CA ARG A 89 -17.80 6.11 -13.68
C ARG A 89 -17.18 6.67 -12.40
N ALA A 90 -17.68 6.27 -11.23
CA ALA A 90 -17.11 6.68 -9.95
C ALA A 90 -15.68 6.17 -9.74
N THR A 91 -15.40 4.94 -10.16
CA THR A 91 -14.04 4.37 -10.11
C THR A 91 -13.11 5.07 -11.09
N TRP A 92 -13.62 5.40 -12.29
CA TRP A 92 -12.87 6.10 -13.34
C TRP A 92 -12.50 7.53 -12.94
N GLU A 93 -13.44 8.29 -12.38
CA GLU A 93 -13.19 9.66 -11.89
C GLU A 93 -12.12 9.66 -10.78
N ARG A 94 -12.19 8.70 -9.84
CA ARG A 94 -11.19 8.55 -8.77
C ARG A 94 -9.84 8.06 -9.30
N GLY A 95 -9.86 7.11 -10.22
CA GLY A 95 -8.66 6.56 -10.87
C GLY A 95 -7.89 7.62 -11.65
N TRP A 96 -8.60 8.46 -12.41
CA TRP A 96 -8.00 9.56 -13.16
C TRP A 96 -7.34 10.60 -12.26
N SER A 97 -7.96 10.92 -11.12
CA SER A 97 -7.36 11.79 -10.11
C SER A 97 -6.11 11.17 -9.47
N PHE A 98 -6.08 9.84 -9.26
CA PHE A 98 -4.91 9.15 -8.73
C PHE A 98 -3.76 9.11 -9.74
N ILE A 99 -4.05 8.77 -11.00
CA ILE A 99 -3.06 8.73 -12.08
C ILE A 99 -2.42 10.10 -12.28
N LYS A 100 -3.22 11.18 -12.31
CA LYS A 100 -2.67 12.54 -12.47
C LYS A 100 -1.73 12.94 -11.34
N ARG A 101 -2.04 12.60 -10.09
CA ARG A 101 -1.23 12.98 -8.92
C ARG A 101 -0.01 12.09 -8.72
N ALA A 102 -0.19 10.77 -8.80
CA ALA A 102 0.90 9.81 -8.63
C ALA A 102 1.83 9.79 -9.84
N GLY A 103 1.27 9.85 -11.05
CA GLY A 103 2.02 9.84 -12.30
C GLY A 103 2.95 11.05 -12.45
N SER A 104 2.52 12.25 -12.05
CA SER A 104 3.39 13.43 -12.08
C SER A 104 4.61 13.29 -11.18
N VAL A 105 4.47 12.69 -9.99
CA VAL A 105 5.60 12.50 -9.06
C VAL A 105 6.56 11.42 -9.56
N ILE A 106 6.03 10.30 -10.04
CA ILE A 106 6.84 9.18 -10.56
C ILE A 106 7.60 9.62 -11.82
N LEU A 107 6.96 10.30 -12.77
CA LEU A 107 7.63 10.80 -13.97
C LEU A 107 8.77 11.77 -13.63
N LEU A 108 8.53 12.69 -12.71
CA LEU A 108 9.56 13.64 -12.28
C LEU A 108 10.74 12.90 -11.62
N ALA A 109 10.47 11.93 -10.74
CA ALA A 109 11.49 11.10 -10.13
C ALA A 109 12.30 10.29 -11.15
N THR A 110 11.64 9.67 -12.14
CA THR A 110 12.32 8.92 -13.20
C THR A 110 13.16 9.82 -14.10
N VAL A 111 12.69 11.03 -14.45
CA VAL A 111 13.48 12.00 -15.22
C VAL A 111 14.72 12.45 -14.45
N VAL A 112 14.58 12.71 -13.15
CA VAL A 112 15.72 13.08 -12.29
C VAL A 112 16.70 11.92 -12.17
N LEU A 113 16.23 10.70 -11.91
CA LEU A 113 17.08 9.52 -11.84
C LEU A 113 17.79 9.26 -13.18
N TRP A 114 17.08 9.36 -14.30
CA TRP A 114 17.66 9.24 -15.64
C TRP A 114 18.74 10.29 -15.88
N PHE A 115 18.50 11.54 -15.47
CA PHE A 115 19.49 12.61 -15.61
C PHE A 115 20.72 12.38 -14.72
N LEU A 116 20.53 11.94 -13.48
CA LEU A 116 21.62 11.63 -12.55
C LEU A 116 22.42 10.39 -12.96
N GLN A 117 21.77 9.39 -13.54
CA GLN A 117 22.43 8.18 -14.05
C GLN A 117 23.14 8.44 -15.38
N GLY A 118 22.56 9.26 -16.26
CA GLY A 118 23.10 9.59 -17.57
C GLY A 118 24.25 10.61 -17.55
N PHE A 119 24.32 11.50 -16.54
CA PHE A 119 25.40 12.48 -16.39
C PHE A 119 26.25 12.18 -15.15
N GLY A 120 27.34 11.44 -15.35
CA GLY A 120 28.33 11.14 -14.32
C GLY A 120 29.69 11.79 -14.62
N PHE A 121 30.50 11.95 -13.58
CA PHE A 121 31.85 12.49 -13.69
C PHE A 121 32.81 11.33 -13.98
N GLU A 122 33.03 11.03 -15.25
CA GLU A 122 33.98 9.99 -15.66
C GLU A 122 35.29 10.66 -16.10
N ASN A 123 36.39 10.36 -15.41
CA ASN A 123 37.75 10.77 -15.79
C ASN A 123 37.95 12.29 -16.04
N GLY A 124 37.36 13.16 -15.22
CA GLY A 124 37.66 14.60 -15.25
C GLY A 124 36.90 15.42 -16.30
N ALA A 125 35.94 14.82 -17.02
CA ALA A 125 35.01 15.52 -17.90
C ALA A 125 33.55 15.12 -17.60
N PHE A 126 32.63 16.08 -17.68
CA PHE A 126 31.19 15.81 -17.64
C PHE A 126 30.78 15.21 -19.00
N GLY A 127 30.61 13.88 -19.03
CA GLY A 127 30.19 13.13 -20.21
C GLY A 127 28.83 12.44 -20.00
N MET A 128 28.24 11.96 -21.09
CA MET A 128 27.13 11.01 -21.03
C MET A 128 27.71 9.66 -20.61
N VAL A 129 27.31 9.14 -19.46
CA VAL A 129 27.73 7.82 -18.97
C VAL A 129 26.91 6.76 -19.69
N GLU A 130 27.59 5.83 -20.33
CA GLU A 130 26.98 4.71 -21.05
C GLU A 130 26.53 3.62 -20.05
N ASP A 131 25.25 3.29 -20.11
CA ASP A 131 24.56 2.10 -19.58
C ASP A 131 25.19 1.35 -18.39
N GLN A 132 24.65 1.61 -17.19
CA GLN A 132 24.86 0.79 -15.99
C GLN A 132 24.03 -0.52 -15.99
N ASP A 133 23.29 -0.84 -17.07
CA ASP A 133 22.48 -2.06 -17.23
C ASP A 133 23.31 -3.28 -17.71
N ASN A 134 24.63 -3.18 -17.79
CA ASN A 134 25.54 -4.27 -18.21
C ASN A 134 26.42 -4.83 -17.06
N SER A 135 25.81 -5.10 -15.90
CA SER A 135 26.43 -5.88 -14.81
C SER A 135 25.42 -6.74 -14.08
#